data_AF-A0A101X642-F1
#
_entry.id   AF-A0A101X642-F1
#
_cell.length_a   1.000
_cell.length_b   1.000
_cell.length_c   1.000
_cell.angle_alpha   90.00
_cell.angle_beta   90.00
_cell.angle_gamma   90.00
#
_symmetry.space_group_name_H-M   'P 1'
#
loop_
_entity.id
_entity.type
_entity.pdbx_description
1 polymer ?
#
loop_
_entity_poly.entity_id
_entity_poly.type
_entity_poly.pdbx_seq_one_letter_code
_entity_poly.pdbx_strand_id
1 'polypeptide(L)'
;MLTITIPSKIAEELARRGIDAETYIIDLLSRNLGVDPEIAAEAHVELALKYLEEGRGLIDRDPVQASEKLYMLLRVVKPWRYIMGLMTS
;
A
#
# COMPACT_ATOMS: atom_id res chain seq x y z
N MET A 1 12.84 -2.12 -9.68
CA MET A 1 11.38 -1.97 -9.82
C MET A 1 10.89 -2.86 -10.95
N LEU A 2 9.85 -3.63 -10.69
CA LEU A 2 9.12 -4.42 -11.68
C LEU A 2 7.76 -3.74 -11.88
N THR A 3 7.38 -3.48 -13.14
CA THR A 3 6.11 -2.80 -13.45
C THR A 3 5.11 -3.82 -13.96
N ILE A 4 3.92 -3.86 -13.36
CA ILE A 4 2.82 -4.74 -13.77
C ILE A 4 1.69 -3.87 -14.32
N THR A 5 1.18 -4.24 -15.49
CA THR A 5 0.02 -3.57 -16.10
C THR A 5 -1.25 -4.32 -15.72
N ILE A 6 -2.19 -3.63 -15.08
CA ILE A 6 -3.53 -4.17 -14.77
C ILE A 6 -4.49 -3.81 -15.92
N PRO A 7 -5.18 -4.79 -16.54
CA PRO A 7 -6.20 -4.51 -17.54
C PRO A 7 -7.35 -3.65 -16.97
N SER A 8 -7.89 -2.73 -17.79
CA SER A 8 -8.89 -1.74 -17.35
C SER A 8 -10.10 -2.35 -16.66
N LYS A 9 -10.63 -3.48 -17.17
CA LYS A 9 -11.78 -4.18 -16.56
C LYS A 9 -11.54 -4.57 -15.09
N ILE A 10 -10.31 -4.96 -14.75
CA ILE A 10 -9.94 -5.33 -13.38
C ILE A 10 -9.73 -4.07 -12.54
N ALA A 11 -9.07 -3.06 -13.09
CA ALA A 11 -8.86 -1.77 -12.41
C ALA A 11 -10.20 -1.10 -12.04
N GLU A 12 -11.18 -1.13 -12.94
CA GLU A 12 -12.53 -0.64 -12.70
C GLU A 12 -13.22 -1.39 -11.56
N GLU A 13 -13.07 -2.71 -11.51
CA GLU A 13 -13.70 -3.53 -10.46
C GLU A 13 -13.05 -3.30 -9.09
N LEU A 14 -11.73 -3.12 -9.04
CA LEU A 14 -11.02 -2.71 -7.83
C LEU A 14 -11.53 -1.34 -7.34
N ALA A 15 -11.65 -0.36 -8.24
CA ALA A 15 -12.16 0.96 -7.93
C ALA A 15 -13.61 0.93 -7.42
N ARG A 16 -14.50 0.17 -8.08
CA ARG A 16 -15.90 0.00 -7.64
C ARG A 16 -16.01 -0.57 -6.23
N ARG A 17 -15.07 -1.43 -5.84
CA ARG A 17 -15.03 -2.06 -4.52
C ARG A 17 -14.26 -1.24 -3.48
N GLY A 18 -13.70 -0.10 -3.86
CA GLY A 18 -12.85 0.72 -2.98
C GLY A 18 -11.53 0.03 -2.59
N ILE A 19 -11.10 -0.97 -3.37
CA ILE A 19 -9.89 -1.75 -3.11
C ILE A 19 -8.70 -0.99 -3.71
N ASP A 20 -7.68 -0.77 -2.89
CA ASP A 20 -6.40 -0.24 -3.36
C ASP A 20 -5.59 -1.34 -4.03
N ALA A 21 -5.21 -1.13 -5.29
CA ALA A 21 -4.56 -2.15 -6.11
C ALA A 21 -3.16 -2.51 -5.59
N GLU A 22 -2.38 -1.53 -5.15
CA GLU A 22 -1.01 -1.76 -4.66
C GLU A 22 -1.05 -2.60 -3.37
N THR A 23 -1.84 -2.19 -2.38
CA THR A 23 -2.03 -2.94 -1.11
C THR A 23 -2.59 -4.34 -1.37
N TYR A 24 -3.59 -4.46 -2.25
CA TYR A 24 -4.22 -5.75 -2.56
C TYR A 24 -3.26 -6.73 -3.23
N ILE A 25 -2.41 -6.25 -4.15
CA ILE A 25 -1.41 -7.09 -4.80
C ILE A 25 -0.35 -7.55 -3.81
N ILE A 26 0.14 -6.66 -2.92
CA ILE A 26 1.09 -7.04 -1.87
C ILE A 26 0.47 -8.15 -1.01
N ASP A 27 -0.75 -7.96 -0.50
CA ASP A 27 -1.42 -8.96 0.32
C ASP A 27 -1.64 -10.30 -0.42
N LEU A 28 -2.02 -10.24 -1.70
CA LEU A 28 -2.28 -11.42 -2.52
C LEU A 28 -1.01 -12.20 -2.82
N LEU A 29 0.09 -11.50 -3.15
CA LEU A 29 1.41 -12.11 -3.32
C LEU A 29 1.92 -12.67 -1.99
N SER A 30 1.77 -11.94 -0.90
CA SER A 30 2.24 -12.37 0.41
C SER A 30 1.59 -13.67 0.85
N ARG A 31 0.26 -13.74 0.70
CA ARG A 31 -0.52 -14.94 1.04
C ARG A 31 -0.23 -16.12 0.12
N ASN A 32 -0.17 -15.91 -1.19
CA ASN A 32 0.00 -17.01 -2.15
C ASN A 32 1.43 -17.56 -2.19
N LEU A 33 2.43 -16.72 -1.95
CA LEU A 33 3.84 -17.16 -1.87
C LEU A 33 4.20 -17.72 -0.49
N GLY A 34 3.33 -17.54 0.51
CA GLY A 34 3.61 -17.95 1.89
C GLY A 34 4.85 -17.27 2.46
N VAL A 35 5.12 -16.02 2.05
CA VAL A 35 6.28 -15.26 2.55
C VAL A 35 6.13 -14.97 4.03
N ASP A 36 7.27 -14.86 4.70
CA ASP A 36 7.34 -14.51 6.10
C ASP A 36 6.55 -13.22 6.38
N PRO A 37 5.74 -13.16 7.45
CA PRO A 37 5.04 -11.96 7.87
C PRO A 37 5.93 -10.72 7.96
N GLU A 38 7.20 -10.87 8.36
CA GLU A 38 8.17 -9.78 8.45
C GLU A 38 8.52 -9.23 7.06
N ILE A 39 8.70 -10.10 6.05
CA ILE A 39 8.93 -9.69 4.65
C ILE A 39 7.70 -8.96 4.09
N ALA A 40 6.49 -9.45 4.40
CA ALA A 40 5.27 -8.73 4.05
C ALA A 40 5.20 -7.37 4.74
N ALA A 41 5.77 -7.24 5.95
CA ALA A 41 5.90 -5.98 6.65
C ALA A 41 6.77 -4.98 5.92
N GLU A 42 7.96 -5.42 5.58
CA GLU A 42 8.95 -4.61 4.88
C GLU A 42 8.40 -4.11 3.55
N ALA A 43 7.67 -4.93 2.80
CA ALA A 43 7.05 -4.53 1.53
C ALA A 43 6.01 -3.39 1.72
N HIS A 44 5.18 -3.47 2.76
CA HIS A 44 4.22 -2.40 3.09
C HIS A 44 4.93 -1.12 3.57
N VAL A 45 6.03 -1.24 4.32
CA VAL A 45 6.86 -0.12 4.74
C VAL A 45 7.55 0.55 3.54
N GLU A 46 8.08 -0.24 2.61
CA GLU A 46 8.70 0.25 1.37
C GLU A 46 7.68 1.05 0.55
N LEU A 47 6.44 0.55 0.41
CA LEU A 47 5.37 1.27 -0.27
C LEU A 47 4.99 2.58 0.45
N ALA A 48 4.93 2.56 1.78
CA ALA A 48 4.68 3.76 2.57
C ALA A 48 5.79 4.80 2.38
N LEU A 49 7.06 4.41 2.46
CA LEU A 49 8.19 5.32 2.25
C LEU A 49 8.17 5.97 0.86
N LYS A 50 7.82 5.22 -0.18
CA LYS A 50 7.61 5.77 -1.53
C LYS A 50 6.55 6.87 -1.53
N TYR A 51 5.39 6.66 -0.92
CA TYR A 51 4.37 7.72 -0.83
C TYR A 51 4.82 8.92 -0.01
N LEU A 52 5.62 8.71 1.03
CA LEU A 52 6.20 9.81 1.81
C LEU A 52 7.14 10.66 0.96
N GLU A 53 8.01 10.04 0.16
CA GLU A 53 8.92 10.75 -0.75
C GLU A 53 8.16 11.50 -1.85
N GLU A 54 7.17 10.85 -2.47
CA GLU A 54 6.28 11.50 -3.45
C GLU A 54 5.53 12.68 -2.85
N GLY A 55 4.99 12.52 -1.64
CA GLY A 55 4.32 13.59 -0.90
C GLY A 55 5.27 14.75 -0.57
N ARG A 56 6.49 14.47 -0.11
CA ARG A 56 7.51 15.50 0.17
C ARG A 56 7.87 16.32 -1.07
N GLY A 57 7.96 15.69 -2.24
CA GLY A 57 8.21 16.37 -3.50
C GLY A 57 7.09 17.30 -3.95
N LEU A 58 5.90 17.18 -3.36
CA LEU A 58 4.71 17.96 -3.70
C LEU A 58 4.38 19.05 -2.68
N ILE A 59 5.02 19.08 -1.51
CA ILE A 59 4.71 20.03 -0.42
C ILE A 59 4.69 21.49 -0.89
N ASP A 60 5.67 21.90 -1.70
CA ASP A 60 5.80 23.30 -2.15
C ASP A 60 5.00 23.61 -3.43
N ARG A 61 4.50 22.58 -4.13
CA ARG A 61 3.86 22.71 -5.45
C ARG A 61 2.36 22.42 -5.43
N ASP A 62 1.97 21.34 -4.75
CA ASP A 62 0.60 20.87 -4.61
C ASP A 62 0.38 20.27 -3.20
N PRO A 63 0.04 21.12 -2.23
CA PRO A 63 -0.20 20.69 -0.84
C PRO A 63 -1.37 19.72 -0.69
N VAL A 64 -2.34 19.75 -1.61
CA VAL A 64 -3.50 18.85 -1.61
C VAL A 64 -3.06 17.45 -1.97
N GLN A 65 -2.32 17.31 -3.07
CA GLN A 65 -1.79 16.03 -3.51
C GLN A 65 -0.77 15.45 -2.51
N ALA A 66 0.05 16.30 -1.87
CA ALA A 66 0.94 15.90 -0.78
C ALA A 66 0.16 15.30 0.41
N SER A 67 -0.96 15.92 0.77
CA SER A 67 -1.83 15.45 1.86
C SER A 67 -2.50 14.10 1.53
N GLU A 68 -2.92 13.88 0.28
CA GLU A 68 -3.46 12.59 -0.16
C GLU A 68 -2.42 11.46 -0.07
N LYS A 69 -1.16 11.73 -0.45
CA LYS A 69 -0.05 10.77 -0.32
C LYS A 69 0.24 10.40 1.13
N LEU A 70 0.20 11.38 2.03
CA LEU A 70 0.31 11.13 3.48
C LEU A 70 -0.88 10.32 4.02
N TYR A 71 -2.10 10.55 3.53
CA TYR A 71 -3.25 9.73 3.90
C TYR A 71 -3.13 8.27 3.40
N MET A 72 -2.60 8.06 2.20
CA MET A 72 -2.30 6.71 1.67
C MET A 72 -1.29 5.97 2.56
N LEU A 73 -0.22 6.65 3.00
CA LEU A 73 0.75 6.09 3.96
C LEU A 73 0.04 5.60 5.24
N LEU A 74 -0.86 6.40 5.81
CA LEU A 74 -1.61 5.99 7.00
C LEU A 74 -2.47 4.74 6.74
N ARG A 75 -3.07 4.62 5.56
CA ARG A 75 -3.86 3.45 5.17
C ARG A 75 -3.03 2.17 5.09
N VAL A 76 -1.79 2.24 4.61
CA VAL A 76 -0.90 1.07 4.50
C VAL A 76 -0.36 0.65 5.87
N VAL A 77 -0.15 1.59 6.79
CA VAL A 77 0.38 1.29 8.14
C VAL A 77 -0.68 0.77 9.11
N LYS A 78 -1.97 1.14 8.95
CA LYS A 78 -3.03 0.72 9.89
C LYS A 78 -3.29 -0.79 9.97
N PRO A 79 -3.30 -1.57 8.88
CA PRO A 79 -3.49 -3.03 8.91
C PRO A 79 -2.42 -3.74 9.75
N TRP A 80 -1.18 -3.23 9.76
CA TRP A 80 -0.07 -3.84 10.48
C TRP A 80 -0.28 -3.93 11.98
N ARG A 81 -0.90 -2.90 12.58
CA ARG A 81 -1.18 -2.92 14.02
C ARG A 81 -2.19 -4.00 14.40
N TYR A 82 -3.05 -4.41 13.46
CA TYR A 82 -4.00 -5.50 13.65
C TYR A 82 -3.31 -6.87 13.47
N ILE A 83 -2.37 -7.00 12.54
CA ILE A 83 -1.62 -8.24 12.29
C ILE A 83 -0.64 -8.57 13.44
N MET A 84 0.11 -7.59 13.96
CA MET A 84 0.96 -7.80 15.17
C MET A 84 0.15 -8.10 16.42
N GLY A 85 -1.03 -7.48 16.56
CA GLY A 85 -1.93 -7.73 17.69
C GLY A 85 -2.49 -9.16 17.70
N LEU A 86 -2.69 -9.76 16.52
CA LEU A 86 -3.13 -11.14 16.37
C LEU A 86 -2.01 -12.18 16.55
N MET A 87 -0.74 -11.79 16.41
CA MET A 87 0.42 -12.67 16.67
C MET A 87 0.85 -12.70 18.15
N THR A 88 0.27 -11.85 19.00
CA THR A 88 0.56 -11.76 20.44
C THR A 88 -0.56 -12.30 21.34
N SER A 89 -1.54 -13.02 20.75
CA SER A 89 -2.67 -13.65 21.46
C SER A 89 -2.63 -15.17 21.41
#